data_AF-A0A345YIP2-F1
#
_entry.id   AF-A0A345YIP2-F1
#
_cell.length_a   1.000
_cell.length_b   1.000
_cell.length_c   1.000
_cell.angle_alpha   90.00
_cell.angle_beta   90.00
_cell.angle_gamma   90.00
#
_symmetry.space_group_name_H-M   'P 1'
#
loop_
_entity.id
_entity.type
_entity.pdbx_description
1 polymer ?
#
loop_
_entity_poly.entity_id
_entity_poly.type
_entity_poly.pdbx_seq_one_letter_code
_entity_poly.pdbx_strand_id
1 'polypeptide(L)'
;MGHRSRNTNPRFHFSAYWRAWSLLLSTNCEAKPGYGPTVEIDLSPINNDESRVRLLNVRRHCTDLGRGDRRVNELPVEIAEQFVHIVGEEVASFILNTDASELLSLIDFEKYHAVQTGGASLYNVIRDDVAHLLPKPAATTTRIQPVAGSKPSKHHVRHAR
;
A
#
# COMPACT_ATOMS: atom_id res chain seq x y z
N MET A 1 9.00 -39.61 -16.16
CA MET A 1 8.33 -38.76 -15.14
C MET A 1 9.07 -37.45 -15.06
N GLY A 2 8.49 -36.36 -15.56
CA GLY A 2 9.04 -35.01 -15.43
C GLY A 2 8.03 -34.16 -14.69
N HIS A 3 8.36 -33.77 -13.45
CA HIS A 3 7.53 -32.92 -12.61
C HIS A 3 7.18 -31.62 -13.33
N ARG A 4 5.88 -31.38 -13.53
CA ARG A 4 5.34 -30.06 -13.88
C ARG A 4 5.64 -29.11 -12.72
N SER A 5 6.49 -28.11 -12.92
CA SER A 5 6.67 -27.04 -11.93
C SER A 5 5.77 -25.85 -12.27
N ARG A 6 4.65 -25.81 -11.52
CA ARG A 6 3.91 -24.68 -10.97
C ARG A 6 3.40 -23.60 -11.93
N ASN A 7 2.06 -23.52 -12.03
CA ASN A 7 1.35 -22.26 -12.27
C ASN A 7 1.93 -21.19 -11.34
N THR A 8 2.80 -20.32 -11.86
CA THR A 8 3.30 -19.15 -11.12
C THR A 8 2.33 -18.03 -11.42
N ASN A 9 1.27 -17.95 -10.61
CA ASN A 9 0.39 -16.78 -10.65
C ASN A 9 1.24 -15.54 -10.34
N PRO A 10 1.12 -14.46 -11.14
CA PRO A 10 1.87 -13.25 -10.90
C PRO A 10 1.58 -12.70 -9.51
N ARG A 11 2.64 -12.28 -8.82
CA ARG A 11 2.56 -11.74 -7.45
C ARG A 11 2.41 -10.23 -7.42
N PHE A 12 2.96 -9.54 -8.41
CA PHE A 12 2.98 -8.08 -8.47
C PHE A 12 2.36 -7.58 -9.76
N HIS A 13 1.76 -6.40 -9.66
CA HIS A 13 1.14 -5.68 -10.76
C HIS A 13 1.69 -4.25 -10.83
N PHE A 14 2.19 -3.88 -12.00
CA PHE A 14 2.43 -2.49 -12.36
C PHE A 14 1.27 -1.98 -13.20
N SER A 15 0.60 -0.93 -12.72
CA SER A 15 -0.42 -0.20 -13.47
C SER A 15 0.23 0.95 -14.24
N ALA A 16 0.16 0.94 -15.57
CA ALA A 16 0.64 2.02 -16.43
C ALA A 16 -0.17 3.31 -16.26
N TYR A 17 -1.47 3.19 -15.97
CA TYR A 17 -2.34 4.34 -15.73
C TYR A 17 -1.91 5.12 -14.47
N TRP A 18 -1.72 4.42 -13.35
CA TRP A 18 -1.30 5.04 -12.09
C TRP A 18 0.23 5.20 -11.96
N ARG A 19 0.99 4.55 -12.85
CA ARG A 19 2.45 4.40 -12.78
C ARG A 19 2.91 3.88 -11.42
N ALA A 20 2.19 2.90 -10.88
CA ALA A 20 2.40 2.38 -9.54
C ALA A 20 2.39 0.86 -9.49
N TRP A 21 3.06 0.33 -8.45
CA TRP A 21 3.20 -1.09 -8.16
C TRP A 21 2.29 -1.50 -7.01
N SER A 22 1.72 -2.70 -7.13
CA SER A 22 0.88 -3.30 -6.11
C SER A 22 1.17 -4.80 -5.96
N LEU A 23 0.97 -5.32 -4.75
CA LEU A 23 0.90 -6.75 -4.47
C LEU A 23 -0.48 -7.27 -4.87
N LEU A 24 -0.53 -8.35 -5.64
CA LEU A 24 -1.77 -9.04 -6.01
C LEU A 24 -2.17 -10.01 -4.89
N LEU A 25 -3.33 -9.79 -4.26
CA LEU A 25 -3.91 -10.70 -3.26
C LEU A 25 -4.86 -11.73 -3.90
N SER A 26 -5.58 -11.31 -4.95
CA SER A 26 -6.43 -12.18 -5.75
C SER A 26 -6.37 -11.77 -7.21
N THR A 27 -6.44 -12.74 -8.12
CA THR A 27 -6.64 -12.51 -9.56
C THR A 27 -8.09 -12.67 -10.00
N ASN A 28 -8.97 -13.09 -9.08
CA ASN A 28 -10.38 -13.42 -9.31
C ASN A 28 -11.27 -12.75 -8.25
N CYS A 29 -11.89 -11.60 -8.54
CA CYS A 29 -13.20 -11.26 -7.99
C CYS A 29 -14.26 -11.51 -9.07
N GLU A 30 -15.48 -11.86 -8.69
CA GLU A 30 -16.54 -12.08 -9.66
C GLU A 30 -17.07 -10.73 -10.19
N ALA A 31 -16.29 -10.04 -11.03
CA ALA A 31 -16.75 -8.87 -11.78
C ALA A 31 -17.14 -9.29 -13.20
N LYS A 32 -18.07 -8.55 -13.81
CA LYS A 32 -18.56 -8.80 -15.18
C LYS A 32 -17.39 -8.84 -16.20
N PRO A 33 -17.54 -9.51 -17.36
CA PRO A 33 -16.51 -9.47 -18.42
C PRO A 33 -16.14 -8.03 -18.79
N GLY A 34 -14.86 -7.71 -18.86
CA GLY A 34 -14.36 -6.32 -19.05
C GLY A 34 -13.90 -5.62 -17.77
N TYR A 35 -13.97 -6.33 -16.63
CA TYR A 35 -13.54 -5.89 -15.32
C TYR A 35 -12.57 -6.93 -14.76
N GLY A 36 -11.28 -6.78 -15.05
CA GLY A 36 -10.22 -7.52 -14.35
C GLY A 36 -10.41 -7.37 -12.84
N PRO A 37 -10.54 -8.45 -12.04
CA PRO A 37 -11.02 -8.31 -10.68
C PRO A 37 -9.94 -8.73 -9.69
N THR A 38 -9.07 -7.79 -9.35
CA THR A 38 -7.99 -8.05 -8.41
C THR A 38 -8.23 -7.31 -7.11
N VAL A 39 -7.85 -7.95 -6.01
CA VAL A 39 -7.64 -7.26 -4.73
C VAL A 39 -6.14 -7.05 -4.62
N GLU A 40 -5.72 -5.82 -4.36
CA GLU A 40 -4.32 -5.41 -4.39
C GLU A 40 -3.95 -4.57 -3.18
N ILE A 41 -2.68 -4.59 -2.77
CA ILE A 41 -2.10 -3.65 -1.79
C ILE A 41 -1.12 -2.72 -2.50
N ASP A 42 -1.24 -1.41 -2.30
CA ASP A 42 -0.33 -0.41 -2.87
C ASP A 42 1.10 -0.54 -2.29
N LEU A 43 2.11 -0.73 -3.15
CA LEU A 43 3.52 -0.86 -2.76
C LEU A 43 4.36 0.36 -3.14
N SER A 44 3.90 1.17 -4.10
CA SER A 44 4.55 2.43 -4.47
C SER A 44 3.55 3.59 -4.47
N PRO A 45 4.03 4.84 -4.28
CA PRO A 45 3.17 6.02 -4.30
C PRO A 45 2.42 6.16 -5.62
N ILE A 46 1.17 6.62 -5.55
CA ILE A 46 0.39 7.07 -6.71
C ILE A 46 0.41 8.59 -6.67
N ASN A 47 0.77 9.27 -7.75
CA ASN A 47 0.89 10.73 -7.81
C ASN A 47 1.77 11.33 -6.69
N ASN A 48 2.86 10.64 -6.32
CA ASN A 48 3.76 10.99 -5.20
C ASN A 48 3.10 11.00 -3.81
N ASP A 49 1.92 10.41 -3.66
CA ASP A 49 1.25 10.27 -2.37
C ASP A 49 1.67 8.96 -1.68
N GLU A 50 2.56 9.08 -0.68
CA GLU A 50 2.99 7.95 0.14
C GLU A 50 1.95 7.51 1.16
N SER A 51 0.91 8.32 1.46
CA SER A 51 -0.05 8.01 2.51
C SER A 51 -0.76 6.69 2.26
N ARG A 52 -1.07 6.39 0.99
CA ARG A 52 -1.67 5.13 0.56
C ARG A 52 -0.78 3.93 0.86
N VAL A 53 0.52 4.08 0.66
CA VAL A 53 1.50 3.02 0.93
C VAL A 53 1.67 2.82 2.44
N ARG A 54 1.75 3.93 3.21
CA ARG A 54 1.81 3.89 4.70
C ARG A 54 0.60 3.21 5.32
N LEU A 55 -0.57 3.39 4.71
CA LEU A 55 -1.82 2.78 5.14
C LEU A 55 -2.00 1.33 4.65
N LEU A 56 -1.04 0.80 3.87
CA LEU A 56 -1.19 -0.49 3.18
C LEU A 56 -2.54 -0.55 2.46
N ASN A 57 -2.81 0.44 1.62
CA ASN A 57 -4.12 0.63 1.01
C ASN A 57 -4.51 -0.61 0.18
N VAL A 58 -5.54 -1.31 0.65
CA VAL A 58 -6.21 -2.42 -0.03
C VAL A 58 -7.19 -1.83 -1.04
N ARG A 59 -7.04 -2.17 -2.32
CA ARG A 59 -7.95 -1.72 -3.37
C ARG A 59 -8.45 -2.87 -4.22
N ARG A 60 -9.69 -2.73 -4.68
CA ARG A 60 -10.18 -3.52 -5.80
C ARG A 60 -9.79 -2.81 -7.09
N HIS A 61 -8.94 -3.45 -7.88
CA HIS A 61 -8.75 -3.06 -9.27
C HIS A 61 -9.90 -3.69 -10.04
N CYS A 62 -10.71 -2.85 -10.70
CA CYS A 62 -11.89 -3.29 -11.46
C CYS A 62 -11.78 -2.89 -12.95
N THR A 63 -10.62 -2.44 -13.38
CA THR A 63 -10.32 -2.10 -14.77
C THR A 63 -9.52 -3.23 -15.40
N ASP A 64 -9.82 -3.56 -16.66
CA ASP A 64 -8.99 -4.46 -17.43
C ASP A 64 -7.55 -3.97 -17.55
N LEU A 65 -6.64 -4.93 -17.72
CA LEU A 65 -5.23 -4.62 -17.97
C LEU A 65 -5.10 -3.76 -19.23
N GLY A 66 -4.55 -2.57 -19.06
CA GLY A 66 -4.28 -1.63 -20.13
C GLY A 66 -2.99 -1.96 -20.88
N ARG A 67 -2.80 -1.28 -22.00
CA ARG A 67 -1.52 -1.30 -22.72
C ARG A 67 -0.42 -0.73 -21.81
N GLY A 68 0.60 -1.56 -21.52
CA GLY A 68 1.75 -1.17 -20.70
C GLY A 68 1.68 -1.64 -19.25
N ASP A 69 0.56 -2.22 -18.81
CA ASP A 69 0.48 -2.90 -17.52
C ASP A 69 1.42 -4.12 -17.53
N ARG A 70 2.01 -4.44 -16.37
CA ARG A 70 2.90 -5.59 -16.22
C ARG A 70 2.49 -6.42 -15.02
N ARG A 71 2.44 -7.74 -15.21
CA ARG A 71 2.29 -8.71 -14.13
C ARG A 71 3.55 -9.55 -14.04
N VAL A 72 4.14 -9.61 -12.86
CA VAL A 72 5.46 -10.23 -12.63
C VAL A 72 5.48 -10.99 -11.30
N ASN A 73 6.43 -11.92 -11.16
CA ASN A 73 6.62 -12.69 -9.94
C ASN A 73 7.57 -12.00 -8.94
N GLU A 74 8.40 -11.09 -9.42
CA GLU A 74 9.42 -10.39 -8.64
C GLU A 74 9.19 -8.88 -8.71
N LEU A 75 9.26 -8.22 -7.56
CA LEU A 75 9.16 -6.77 -7.45
C LEU A 75 10.53 -6.16 -7.83
N PRO A 76 10.58 -5.08 -8.63
CA PRO A 76 11.84 -4.37 -8.88
C PRO A 76 12.50 -3.93 -7.57
N VAL A 77 13.81 -4.05 -7.49
CA VAL A 77 14.59 -3.79 -6.25
C VAL A 77 14.34 -2.39 -5.72
N GLU A 78 14.31 -1.39 -6.61
CA GLU A 78 14.13 0.02 -6.24
C GLU A 78 12.75 0.25 -5.61
N ILE A 79 11.73 -0.51 -6.04
CA ILE A 79 10.37 -0.44 -5.49
C ILE A 79 10.31 -1.16 -4.14
N ALA A 80 11.00 -2.28 -3.99
CA ALA A 80 11.11 -2.97 -2.70
C ALA A 80 11.80 -2.08 -1.66
N GLU A 81 12.92 -1.44 -2.02
CA GLU A 81 13.65 -0.51 -1.16
C GLU A 81 12.81 0.72 -0.80
N GLN A 82 12.09 1.30 -1.77
CA GLN A 82 11.16 2.40 -1.52
C GLN A 82 10.06 1.98 -0.54
N PHE A 83 9.48 0.79 -0.73
CA PHE A 83 8.44 0.28 0.15
C PHE A 83 8.95 0.12 1.60
N VAL A 84 10.11 -0.52 1.78
CA VAL A 84 10.79 -0.66 3.07
C VAL A 84 11.02 0.71 3.72
N HIS A 85 11.48 1.70 2.95
CA HIS A 85 11.68 3.06 3.45
C HIS A 85 10.39 3.71 3.97
N ILE A 86 9.26 3.50 3.28
CA ILE A 86 7.98 4.14 3.61
C ILE A 86 7.32 3.48 4.84
N VAL A 87 7.27 2.15 4.90
CA VAL A 87 6.49 1.42 5.93
C VAL A 87 7.35 0.85 7.06
N GLY A 88 8.67 0.80 6.88
CA GLY A 88 9.61 0.17 7.80
C GLY A 88 9.84 -1.32 7.50
N GLU A 89 10.98 -1.84 7.95
CA GLU A 89 11.44 -3.21 7.64
C GLU A 89 10.49 -4.29 8.13
N GLU A 90 9.94 -4.15 9.35
CA GLU A 90 9.04 -5.14 9.94
C GLU A 90 7.75 -5.30 9.10
N VAL A 91 7.11 -4.18 8.77
CA VAL A 91 5.89 -4.18 7.95
C VAL A 91 6.18 -4.64 6.53
N ALA A 92 7.28 -4.17 5.93
CA ALA A 92 7.65 -4.56 4.58
C ALA A 92 7.95 -6.05 4.49
N SER A 93 8.69 -6.60 5.46
CA SER A 93 8.99 -8.03 5.53
C SER A 93 7.72 -8.87 5.68
N PHE A 94 6.79 -8.46 6.54
CA PHE A 94 5.49 -9.14 6.66
C PHE A 94 4.74 -9.13 5.31
N ILE A 95 4.53 -7.96 4.70
CA ILE A 95 3.75 -7.86 3.46
C ILE A 95 4.43 -8.57 2.28
N LEU A 96 5.75 -8.47 2.15
CA LEU A 96 6.51 -9.04 1.02
C LEU A 96 6.89 -10.51 1.21
N ASN A 97 6.71 -11.11 2.39
CA ASN A 97 7.01 -12.53 2.61
C ASN A 97 5.78 -13.38 2.93
N THR A 98 4.67 -12.78 3.37
CA THR A 98 3.42 -13.51 3.57
C THR A 98 2.79 -13.89 2.23
N ASP A 99 2.16 -15.07 2.20
CA ASP A 99 1.43 -15.54 1.02
C ASP A 99 0.22 -14.62 0.72
N ALA A 100 -0.04 -14.40 -0.56
CA ALA A 100 -1.13 -13.53 -1.01
C ALA A 100 -2.49 -14.00 -0.50
N SER A 101 -2.73 -15.32 -0.47
CA SER A 101 -3.98 -15.91 0.01
C SER A 101 -4.14 -15.79 1.53
N GLU A 102 -3.03 -15.87 2.26
CA GLU A 102 -3.01 -15.64 3.71
C GLU A 102 -3.36 -14.18 4.01
N LEU A 103 -2.69 -13.22 3.36
CA LEU A 103 -3.01 -11.78 3.50
C LEU A 103 -4.48 -11.49 3.14
N LEU A 104 -4.99 -12.08 2.05
CA LEU A 104 -6.38 -11.93 1.64
C LEU A 104 -7.35 -12.41 2.75
N SER A 105 -7.02 -13.51 3.42
CA SER A 105 -7.83 -14.09 4.50
C SER A 105 -7.85 -13.27 5.80
N LEU A 106 -6.92 -12.31 5.95
CA LEU A 106 -6.90 -11.37 7.08
C LEU A 106 -7.95 -10.27 6.91
N ILE A 107 -8.44 -10.02 5.69
CA ILE A 107 -9.34 -8.92 5.39
C ILE A 107 -10.78 -9.28 5.79
N ASP A 108 -11.36 -8.45 6.63
CA ASP A 108 -12.79 -8.37 6.89
C ASP A 108 -13.47 -7.60 5.74
N PHE A 109 -14.10 -8.35 4.84
CA PHE A 109 -14.75 -7.74 3.67
C PHE A 109 -16.01 -6.95 4.02
N GLU A 110 -16.67 -7.22 5.15
CA GLU A 110 -17.80 -6.40 5.61
C GLU A 110 -17.31 -5.02 6.03
N LYS A 111 -16.24 -4.95 6.83
CA LYS A 111 -15.57 -3.69 7.17
C LYS A 111 -15.06 -2.98 5.93
N TYR A 112 -14.40 -3.71 5.03
CA TYR A 112 -13.91 -3.17 3.76
C TYR A 112 -15.02 -2.49 2.97
N HIS A 113 -16.15 -3.18 2.78
CA HIS A 113 -17.28 -2.64 2.02
C HIS A 113 -17.93 -1.43 2.68
N ALA A 114 -17.90 -1.33 4.01
CA ALA A 114 -18.43 -0.18 4.74
C ALA A 114 -17.58 1.09 4.59
N VAL A 115 -16.28 0.97 4.35
CA VAL A 115 -15.34 2.12 4.38
C VAL A 115 -14.62 2.41 3.06
N GLN A 116 -14.72 1.53 2.05
CA GLN A 116 -13.96 1.69 0.81
C GLN A 116 -14.36 2.96 0.02
N THR A 117 -13.36 3.80 -0.29
CA THR A 117 -13.50 4.94 -1.22
C THR A 117 -12.30 4.97 -2.17
N GLY A 118 -12.27 4.06 -3.14
CA GLY A 118 -11.10 3.83 -4.00
C GLY A 118 -9.99 2.99 -3.34
N GLY A 119 -10.27 2.47 -2.14
CA GLY A 119 -9.41 1.62 -1.33
C GLY A 119 -9.75 1.75 0.16
N ALA A 120 -9.11 0.95 1.01
CA ALA A 120 -9.19 1.06 2.46
C ALA A 120 -7.86 0.64 3.10
N SER A 121 -7.51 1.27 4.22
CA SER A 121 -6.33 0.88 5.03
C SER A 121 -6.46 -0.56 5.51
N LEU A 122 -5.46 -1.41 5.29
CA LEU A 122 -5.45 -2.80 5.79
C LEU A 122 -5.64 -2.83 7.32
N TYR A 123 -5.08 -1.85 8.04
CA TYR A 123 -5.20 -1.73 9.49
C TYR A 123 -6.65 -1.52 9.97
N ASN A 124 -7.52 -0.95 9.12
CA ASN A 124 -8.91 -0.66 9.47
C ASN A 124 -9.87 -1.80 9.07
N VAL A 125 -9.43 -2.65 8.14
CA VAL A 125 -10.27 -3.70 7.54
C VAL A 125 -9.76 -5.09 7.85
N ILE A 126 -8.79 -5.24 8.77
CA ILE A 126 -8.35 -6.54 9.26
C ILE A 126 -9.41 -7.14 10.21
N ARG A 127 -9.59 -8.45 10.20
CA ARG A 127 -10.46 -9.16 11.16
C ARG A 127 -9.90 -9.01 12.58
N ASP A 128 -10.79 -8.79 13.55
CA ASP A 128 -10.37 -8.43 14.92
C ASP A 128 -9.62 -9.56 15.63
N ASP A 129 -9.93 -10.82 15.31
CA ASP A 129 -9.30 -12.02 15.88
C ASP A 129 -7.82 -12.16 15.46
N VAL A 130 -7.43 -11.59 14.32
CA VAL A 130 -6.08 -11.68 13.75
C VAL A 130 -5.38 -10.32 13.65
N ALA A 131 -6.00 -9.24 14.13
CA ALA A 131 -5.41 -7.89 14.12
C ALA A 131 -4.03 -7.83 14.82
N HIS A 132 -3.79 -8.72 15.78
CA HIS A 132 -2.53 -8.84 16.50
C HIS A 132 -1.37 -9.38 15.64
N LEU A 133 -1.65 -9.99 14.49
CA LEU A 133 -0.64 -10.51 13.56
C LEU A 133 -0.03 -9.42 12.67
N LEU A 134 -0.73 -8.30 12.48
CA LEU A 134 -0.27 -7.24 11.59
C LEU A 134 0.74 -6.35 12.33
N PRO A 135 2.01 -6.28 11.87
CA PRO A 135 2.98 -5.37 12.47
C PRO A 135 2.52 -3.92 12.32
N LYS A 136 2.71 -3.15 13.39
CA LYS A 136 2.36 -1.74 13.39
C LYS A 136 3.44 -0.97 12.64
N PRO A 137 3.09 0.05 11.84
CA PRO A 137 4.09 0.93 11.27
C PRO A 137 4.91 1.49 12.42
N ALA A 138 6.24 1.45 12.31
CA ALA A 138 7.09 2.11 13.28
C ALA A 138 6.61 3.55 13.40
N ALA A 139 6.31 4.00 14.63
CA ALA A 139 5.94 5.39 14.87
C ALA A 139 7.07 6.23 14.30
N THR A 140 6.83 6.85 13.14
CA THR A 140 7.84 7.65 12.48
C THR A 140 8.10 8.79 13.44
N THR A 141 9.20 8.68 14.21
CA THR A 141 9.69 9.76 15.03
C THR A 141 10.07 10.84 14.04
N THR A 142 9.09 11.71 13.76
CA THR A 142 9.35 12.96 13.07
C THR A 142 10.19 13.74 14.07
N ARG A 143 11.52 13.55 14.01
CA ARG A 143 12.45 14.44 14.68
C ARG A 143 12.36 15.74 13.91
N ILE A 144 11.34 16.54 14.22
CA ILE A 144 11.30 17.94 13.87
C ILE A 144 12.52 18.51 14.58
N GLN A 145 13.64 18.64 13.86
CA GLN A 145 14.75 19.44 14.33
C GLN A 145 14.18 20.85 14.50
N PRO A 146 14.26 21.47 15.70
CA PRO A 146 13.93 22.87 15.80
C PRO A 146 14.88 23.62 14.86
N VAL A 147 14.32 24.31 13.87
CA VAL A 147 15.08 25.24 13.03
C VAL A 147 15.68 26.27 13.97
N ALA A 148 16.99 26.16 14.19
CA ALA A 148 17.74 27.14 14.93
C ALA A 148 17.69 28.46 14.14
N GLY A 149 17.08 29.48 14.75
CA GLY A 149 17.30 30.86 14.36
C GLY A 149 16.20 31.46 13.49
N SER A 150 15.16 31.97 14.14
CA SER A 150 14.55 33.23 13.71
C SER A 150 14.18 34.02 14.96
N LYS A 151 15.00 35.02 15.27
CA LYS A 151 14.72 35.99 16.33
C LYS A 151 13.42 36.71 15.99
N PRO A 152 12.48 36.90 16.93
CA PRO A 152 11.30 37.72 16.67
C PRO A 152 11.73 39.17 16.47
N SER A 153 11.42 39.71 15.29
CA SER A 153 11.59 41.12 14.97
C SER A 153 10.62 41.93 15.84
N LYS A 154 11.15 42.84 16.66
CA LYS A 154 10.35 43.68 17.56
C LYS A 154 9.53 44.65 16.72
N HIS A 155 8.22 44.46 16.67
CA HIS A 155 7.30 45.50 16.21
C HIS A 155 7.43 46.73 17.11
N HIS A 156 7.74 47.85 16.48
CA HIS A 156 7.80 49.17 17.08
C HIS A 156 6.37 49.61 17.44
N VAL A 157 6.01 49.50 18.73
CA VAL A 157 4.79 50.11 19.25
C VAL A 157 5.07 51.60 19.46
N ARG A 158 4.55 52.45 18.56
CA ARG A 158 4.43 53.89 18.83
C ARG A 158 3.14 54.10 19.63
N HIS A 159 3.27 54.38 20.93
CA HIS A 159 2.22 55.02 21.70
C HIS A 159 2.49 56.53 21.80
N ALA A 160 1.48 57.28 21.36
CA ALA A 160 0.96 58.57 21.81
C ALA A 160 1.93 59.69 22.26
N ARG A 161 1.77 60.87 21.64
CA ARG A 161 1.06 62.02 22.23
C ARG A 161 0.51 62.91 21.12
#